data_AF-A0A451BTF8-F1
#
_entry.id   AF-A0A451BTF8-F1
#
_cell.length_a   1.000
_cell.length_b   1.000
_cell.length_c   1.000
_cell.angle_alpha   90.00
_cell.angle_beta   90.00
_cell.angle_gamma   90.00
#
_symmetry.space_group_name_H-M   'P 1'
#
loop_
_entity.id
_entity.type
_entity.pdbx_description
1 polymer ?
#
loop_
_entity_poly.entity_id
_entity_poly.type
_entity_poly.pdbx_seq_one_letter_code
_entity_poly.pdbx_strand_id
1 'polypeptide(L)' 'MSEGLSEGLAKGKAEGKAEGKAEGKRQFARMMKENGESLEKIVAYTQLTPEEIASL' A
#
# COMPACT_ATOMS: atom_id res chain seq x y z
N MET A 1 7.00 -26.79 -22.38
CA MET A 1 6.36 -25.47 -22.20
C MET A 1 5.68 -25.39 -20.82
N SER A 2 6.43 -25.52 -19.72
CA SER A 2 5.78 -25.64 -18.39
C SER A 2 6.42 -24.79 -17.28
N GLU A 3 7.69 -24.38 -17.44
CA GLU A 3 8.38 -23.61 -16.39
C GLU A 3 8.04 -22.11 -16.43
N GLY A 4 7.98 -21.49 -17.62
CA GLY A 4 7.74 -20.04 -17.75
C GLY A 4 6.35 -19.55 -17.29
N LEU A 5 5.33 -20.41 -17.31
CA LEU A 5 3.97 -20.06 -16.85
C LEU A 5 3.87 -20.05 -15.31
N SER A 6 4.58 -20.97 -14.65
CA SER A 6 4.58 -21.06 -13.18
C SER A 6 5.34 -19.89 -12.54
N GLU A 7 6.49 -19.52 -13.12
CA GLU A 7 7.24 -18.32 -12.70
C GLU A 7 6.47 -17.03 -12.96
N GLY A 8 5.82 -16.91 -14.12
CA GLY A 8 5.01 -15.73 -14.46
C GLY A 8 3.83 -15.52 -13.50
N LEU A 9 3.15 -16.59 -13.09
CA LEU A 9 2.05 -16.54 -12.12
C LEU A 9 2.54 -16.24 -10.70
N ALA A 10 3.64 -16.84 -10.27
CA ALA A 10 4.21 -16.58 -8.94
C ALA A 10 4.68 -15.12 -8.81
N LYS A 11 5.34 -14.60 -9.85
CA LYS A 11 5.84 -13.22 -9.88
C LYS A 11 4.69 -12.20 -9.95
N GLY A 12 3.73 -12.39 -10.86
CA GLY A 12 2.57 -11.51 -10.97
C GLY A 12 1.67 -11.48 -9.73
N LYS A 13 1.56 -12.61 -9.00
CA LYS A 13 0.77 -12.68 -7.76
C LYS A 13 1.51 -12.05 -6.56
N ALA A 14 2.85 -12.09 -6.55
CA ALA A 14 3.67 -11.40 -5.57
C ALA A 14 3.68 -9.88 -5.80
N GLU A 15 3.86 -9.45 -7.05
CA GLU A 15 3.84 -8.04 -7.46
C GLU A 15 2.47 -7.41 -7.21
N GLY A 16 1.38 -8.02 -7.69
CA GLY A 16 0.03 -7.49 -7.48
C GLY A 16 -0.42 -7.44 -6.01
N LYS A 17 0.09 -8.34 -5.16
CA LYS A 17 -0.20 -8.33 -3.71
C LYS A 17 0.64 -7.29 -2.96
N ALA A 18 1.84 -6.97 -3.44
CA ALA A 18 2.68 -5.92 -2.90
C ALA A 18 2.17 -4.53 -3.31
N GLU A 19 1.85 -4.34 -4.60
CA GLU A 19 1.28 -3.11 -5.12
C GLU A 19 -0.07 -2.80 -4.48
N GLY A 20 -0.99 -3.78 -4.41
CA GLY A 20 -2.30 -3.57 -3.78
C GLY A 20 -2.21 -3.25 -2.27
N LYS A 21 -1.21 -3.79 -1.56
CA LYS A 21 -0.99 -3.44 -0.15
C LYS A 21 -0.41 -2.03 0.03
N ALA A 22 0.54 -1.64 -0.81
CA ALA A 22 1.13 -0.31 -0.75
C ALA A 22 0.13 0.77 -1.15
N GLU A 23 -0.63 0.53 -2.23
CA GLU A 23 -1.65 1.44 -2.72
C GLU A 23 -2.82 1.56 -1.73
N GLY A 24 -3.27 0.45 -1.14
CA GLY A 24 -4.31 0.45 -0.12
C GLY A 24 -3.94 1.25 1.13
N LYS A 25 -2.67 1.16 1.59
CA LYS A 25 -2.18 1.97 2.72
C LYS A 25 -2.18 3.47 2.39
N ARG A 26 -1.73 3.84 1.19
CA ARG A 26 -1.70 5.24 0.74
C ARG A 26 -3.09 5.81 0.54
N GLN A 27 -4.01 5.07 -0.08
CA GLN A 27 -5.41 5.49 -0.23
C GLN A 27 -6.08 5.66 1.13
N PHE A 28 -5.88 4.72 2.05
CA PHE A 28 -6.43 4.82 3.40
C PHE A 28 -5.88 6.03 4.16
N ALA A 29 -4.57 6.29 4.06
CA ALA A 29 -3.94 7.47 4.65
C ALA A 29 -4.47 8.79 4.07
N ARG A 30 -4.67 8.84 2.75
CA ARG A 30 -5.20 10.00 2.04
C ARG A 30 -6.65 10.30 2.45
N MET A 31 -7.49 9.27 2.51
CA MET A 31 -8.86 9.38 2.97
C MET A 31 -8.93 9.89 4.41
N MET A 32 -8.09 9.39 5.31
CA MET A 32 -8.05 9.87 6.69
C MET A 32 -7.61 11.34 6.79
N LYS A 33 -6.61 11.74 5.98
CA LYS A 33 -6.14 13.14 5.88
C LYS A 33 -7.24 14.07 5.36
N GLU A 34 -7.98 13.64 4.33
CA GLU A 34 -9.13 14.39 3.78
C GLU A 34 -10.28 14.53 4.80
N ASN A 35 -10.48 13.52 5.65
CA ASN A 35 -11.45 13.58 6.75
C ASN A 35 -10.96 14.40 7.97
N GLY A 36 -9.76 14.97 7.91
CA GLY A 36 -9.20 15.79 9.00
C GLY A 36 -8.72 14.98 10.21
N GLU A 37 -8.45 13.68 10.04
CA GLU A 37 -7.86 12.86 11.11
C GLU A 37 -6.43 13.32 11.44
N SER A 38 -6.02 13.12 12.69
CA SER A 38 -4.68 13.48 13.13
C SER A 38 -3.60 12.59 12.52
N LEU A 39 -2.44 13.18 12.21
CA LEU A 39 -1.29 12.49 11.63
C LEU A 39 -0.89 11.24 12.43
N GLU A 40 -0.94 11.32 13.77
CA GLU A 40 -0.63 10.22 14.69
C GLU A 40 -1.55 9.01 14.50
N LYS A 41 -2.86 9.24 14.32
CA LYS A 41 -3.81 8.16 14.00
C LYS A 41 -3.49 7.56 12.64
N ILE A 42 -3.23 8.40 11.63
CA ILE A 42 -2.92 7.93 10.29
C ILE A 42 -1.69 7.01 10.32
N VAL A 43 -0.62 7.41 11.02
CA VAL A 43 0.57 6.59 11.25
C VAL A 43 0.23 5.28 11.96
N ALA A 44 -0.57 5.33 13.04
CA ALA A 44 -0.93 4.15 13.81
C ALA A 44 -1.69 3.09 12.99
N TYR A 45 -2.60 3.50 12.10
CA TYR A 45 -3.42 2.57 11.30
C TYR A 45 -2.77 2.15 9.99
N THR A 46 -2.09 3.07 9.29
CA THR A 46 -1.49 2.80 7.97
C THR A 46 -0.10 2.18 8.09
N GLN A 47 0.54 2.37 9.26
CA GLN A 47 1.95 2.08 9.51
C GLN A 47 2.88 2.78 8.51
N LEU A 48 2.44 3.89 7.91
CA LEU A 48 3.27 4.77 7.09
C LEU A 48 3.98 5.78 7.98
N THR A 49 5.11 6.29 7.51
CA THR A 49 5.81 7.33 8.24
C THR A 49 5.07 8.66 8.14
N PRO A 50 5.26 9.57 9.11
CA PRO A 50 4.72 10.93 9.03
C PRO A 50 5.13 11.64 7.74
N GLU A 51 6.34 11.39 7.25
CA GLU A 51 6.90 11.97 6.02
C GLU A 51 6.17 11.44 4.77
N GLU A 52 5.91 10.13 4.73
CA GLU A 52 5.11 9.53 3.66
C GLU A 52 3.71 10.15 3.60
N ILE A 53 3.05 10.30 4.76
CA ILE A 53 1.70 10.89 4.85
C ILE A 53 1.69 12.38 4.52
N ALA A 54 2.76 13.11 4.87
CA ALA A 54 2.93 14.50 4.47
C ALA A 54 3.04 14.65 2.95
N SER A 55 3.64 13.67 2.27
CA SER A 55 3.81 13.63 0.81
C SER A 55 2.58 13.17 0.02
N LEU A 56 1.54 12.63 0.68
CA LEU A 56 0.27 12.19 0.08
C LEU A 56 -0.72 13.34 -0.14
#